data_AF-A0A9D0XMC1-F1
#
_entry.id   AF-A0A9D0XMC1-F1
#
_cell.length_a   1.000
_cell.length_b   1.000
_cell.length_c   1.000
_cell.angle_alpha   90.00
_cell.angle_beta   90.00
_cell.angle_gamma   90.00
#
_symmetry.space_group_name_H-M   'P 1'
#
loop_
_entity.id
_entity.type
_entity.pdbx_description
1 polymer ?
#
loop_
_entity_poly.entity_id
_entity_poly.type
_entity_poly.pdbx_seq_one_letter_code
_entity_poly.pdbx_strand_id
1 'polypeptide(L)'
;LTINCRIIPGETIESVLDRLRKIVDDERIHIEPSGAAFASNPSKVSSTDSFGFKAIQKTAQQIFPKGVIAPALAIVGTDSRHYEDLAKDTYRFMPLQMTLKDLRRIHGIDERIGIEDYKKLIHFYYLLVQNSCY
;
A
#
# COMPACT_ATOMS: atom_id res chain seq x y z
N LEU A 1 -7.53 -19.27 19.14
CA LEU A 1 -7.68 -19.05 17.68
C LEU A 1 -7.13 -17.67 17.37
N THR A 2 -6.42 -17.50 16.26
CA THR A 2 -5.97 -16.19 15.77
C THR A 2 -6.60 -15.93 14.42
N ILE A 3 -7.19 -14.74 14.24
CA ILE A 3 -7.83 -14.33 13.00
C ILE A 3 -7.09 -13.10 12.49
N ASN A 4 -6.64 -13.12 11.23
CA ASN A 4 -6.07 -11.95 10.59
C ASN A 4 -7.16 -11.20 9.83
N CYS A 5 -7.48 -9.99 10.28
CA CYS A 5 -8.45 -9.12 9.60
C CYS A 5 -7.72 -8.03 8.80
N ARG A 6 -8.03 -7.89 7.51
CA ARG A 6 -7.63 -6.74 6.69
C ARG A 6 -8.77 -5.73 6.70
N ILE A 7 -8.61 -4.66 7.49
CA ILE A 7 -9.64 -3.64 7.70
C ILE A 7 -9.60 -2.65 6.52
N ILE A 8 -10.76 -2.37 5.92
CA ILE A 8 -10.89 -1.42 4.80
C ILE A 8 -10.99 0.02 5.33
N PRO A 9 -10.59 1.04 4.54
CA PRO A 9 -10.84 2.44 4.90
C PRO A 9 -12.31 2.69 5.23
N GLY A 10 -12.58 3.42 6.31
CA GLY A 10 -13.93 3.68 6.83
C GLY A 10 -14.34 2.75 7.99
N GLU A 11 -13.63 1.65 8.21
CA GLU A 11 -13.82 0.75 9.35
C GLU A 11 -12.66 0.88 10.34
N THR A 12 -12.86 0.41 11.58
CA THR A 12 -11.84 0.43 12.64
C THR A 12 -11.67 -0.95 13.28
N ILE A 13 -10.63 -1.10 14.10
CA ILE A 13 -10.43 -2.29 14.92
C ILE A 13 -11.66 -2.54 15.80
N GLU A 14 -12.20 -1.48 16.40
CA GLU A 14 -13.37 -1.52 17.28
C GLU A 14 -14.60 -1.98 16.51
N SER A 15 -14.88 -1.42 15.33
CA SER A 15 -16.04 -1.84 14.52
C SER A 15 -15.97 -3.32 14.11
N VAL A 16 -14.76 -3.81 13.81
CA VAL A 16 -14.53 -5.23 13.52
C VAL A 16 -14.71 -6.10 14.77
N LEU A 17 -14.16 -5.70 15.92
CA LEU A 17 -14.33 -6.44 17.18
C LEU A 17 -15.79 -6.53 17.60
N ASP A 18 -16.54 -5.43 17.50
CA ASP A 18 -17.95 -5.39 17.83
C ASP A 18 -18.77 -6.29 16.89
N ARG A 19 -18.44 -6.28 15.59
CA ARG A 19 -19.06 -7.19 14.62
C ARG A 19 -18.75 -8.65 14.94
N LEU A 20 -17.52 -8.99 15.31
CA LEU A 20 -17.14 -10.35 15.67
C LEU A 20 -17.87 -10.83 16.92
N ARG A 21 -17.94 -9.99 17.97
CA ARG A 21 -18.67 -10.31 19.21
C ARG A 21 -20.14 -10.58 18.94
N LYS A 22 -20.78 -9.76 18.10
CA LYS A 22 -22.18 -9.93 17.69
C LYS A 22 -22.43 -11.20 16.86
N ILE A 23 -21.47 -11.61 16.03
CA ILE A 23 -21.59 -12.84 15.23
C ILE A 23 -21.42 -14.09 16.10
N VAL A 24 -20.48 -14.05 17.04
CA VAL A 24 -20.17 -15.19 17.90
C VAL A 24 -21.27 -15.40 18.94
N ASP A 25 -21.77 -14.32 19.56
CA ASP A 25 -22.92 -14.32 20.48
C ASP A 25 -22.83 -15.38 21.60
N ASP A 26 -21.63 -15.58 22.14
CA ASP A 26 -21.35 -16.52 23.23
C ASP A 26 -20.40 -15.87 24.25
N GLU A 27 -20.92 -15.58 25.44
CA GLU A 27 -20.18 -14.88 26.51
C GLU A 27 -18.97 -15.67 27.02
N ARG A 28 -18.89 -16.98 26.75
CA ARG A 28 -17.73 -17.82 27.11
C ARG A 28 -16.52 -17.55 26.20
N ILE A 29 -16.73 -16.85 25.07
CA ILE A 29 -15.68 -16.56 24.10
C ILE A 29 -15.22 -15.10 24.26
N HIS A 30 -13.97 -14.93 24.65
CA HIS A 30 -13.33 -13.62 24.74
C HIS A 30 -12.59 -13.28 23.44
N ILE A 31 -12.87 -12.09 22.89
CA ILE A 31 -12.29 -11.58 21.65
C ILE A 31 -11.53 -10.30 21.96
N GLU A 32 -10.22 -10.34 21.73
CA GLU A 32 -9.28 -9.24 22.00
C GLU A 32 -8.35 -9.01 20.81
N PRO A 33 -7.90 -7.76 20.57
CA PRO A 33 -6.89 -7.47 19.56
C PRO A 33 -5.54 -8.08 19.94
N SER A 34 -4.77 -8.55 18.96
CA SER A 34 -3.43 -9.11 19.16
C SER A 34 -2.37 -8.03 19.44
N GLY A 35 -2.52 -7.25 20.50
CA GLY A 35 -1.55 -6.24 20.95
C GLY A 35 -1.26 -5.10 19.94
N ALA A 36 -0.60 -4.04 20.43
CA ALA A 36 -0.35 -2.82 19.65
C ALA A 36 0.56 -3.04 18.42
N ALA A 37 1.42 -4.06 18.44
CA ALA A 37 2.32 -4.35 17.32
C ALA A 37 1.60 -4.90 16.07
N PHE A 38 0.47 -5.59 16.26
CA PHE A 38 -0.25 -6.31 15.21
C PHE A 38 -1.67 -5.81 14.96
N ALA A 39 -2.16 -4.86 15.76
CA ALA A 39 -3.45 -4.21 15.58
C ALA A 39 -3.25 -2.73 15.20
N SER A 40 -3.59 -2.37 13.97
CA SER A 40 -3.61 -0.99 13.51
C SER A 40 -4.87 -0.70 12.69
N ASN A 41 -5.44 0.48 12.87
CA ASN A 41 -6.48 0.98 11.97
C ASN A 41 -5.92 1.15 10.54
N PRO A 42 -6.78 1.16 9.51
CA PRO A 42 -6.36 1.47 8.15
C PRO A 42 -5.66 2.84 8.09
N SER A 43 -4.61 2.95 7.29
CA SER A 43 -3.98 4.25 7.05
C SER A 43 -4.94 5.20 6.32
N LYS A 44 -4.80 6.51 6.56
CA LYS A 44 -5.50 7.58 5.82
C LYS A 44 -5.44 7.35 4.31
N VAL A 45 -6.52 7.75 3.64
CA VAL A 45 -6.60 7.74 2.16
C VAL A 45 -5.92 9.00 1.63
N SER A 46 -4.82 8.81 0.92
CA SER A 46 -4.09 9.90 0.26
C SER A 46 -4.88 10.51 -0.90
N SER A 47 -4.81 11.83 -1.05
CA SER A 47 -5.49 12.56 -2.12
C SER A 47 -4.94 12.23 -3.50
N THR A 48 -5.77 12.21 -4.55
CA THR A 48 -5.30 12.13 -5.95
C THR A 48 -5.07 13.50 -6.58
N ASP A 49 -5.33 14.57 -5.84
CA ASP A 49 -5.21 15.96 -6.32
C ASP A 49 -3.98 16.67 -5.76
N SER A 50 -3.28 16.04 -4.82
CA SER A 50 -2.06 16.58 -4.23
C SER A 50 -0.93 16.69 -5.28
N PHE A 51 0.01 17.59 -5.00
CA PHE A 51 1.26 17.70 -5.75
C PHE A 51 1.98 16.35 -5.84
N GLY A 52 2.07 15.60 -4.73
CA GLY A 52 2.77 14.32 -4.68
C GLY A 52 2.17 13.30 -5.65
N PHE A 53 0.83 13.18 -5.71
CA PHE A 53 0.18 12.30 -6.67
C PHE A 53 0.44 12.74 -8.12
N LYS A 54 0.30 14.05 -8.41
CA LYS A 54 0.51 14.57 -9.77
C LYS A 54 1.96 14.42 -10.23
N ALA A 55 2.94 14.56 -9.33
CA ALA A 55 4.35 14.34 -9.62
C ALA A 55 4.63 12.86 -9.96
N ILE A 56 4.10 11.92 -9.18
CA ILE A 56 4.17 10.48 -9.47
C ILE A 56 3.50 10.17 -10.82
N GLN A 57 2.29 10.68 -11.04
CA GLN A 57 1.53 10.48 -12.28
C GLN A 57 2.31 10.96 -13.51
N LYS A 58 2.79 12.20 -13.47
CA LYS A 58 3.58 12.79 -14.56
C LYS A 58 4.82 11.94 -14.85
N THR A 59 5.58 11.59 -13.80
CA THR A 59 6.81 10.82 -13.93
C THR A 59 6.54 9.41 -14.48
N ALA A 60 5.49 8.74 -14.00
CA ALA A 60 5.10 7.42 -14.48
C ALA A 60 4.71 7.46 -15.96
N GLN A 61 3.98 8.49 -16.40
CA GLN A 61 3.61 8.66 -17.81
C GLN A 61 4.82 8.88 -18.71
N GLN A 62 5.87 9.58 -18.23
CA GLN A 62 7.11 9.78 -19.00
C GLN A 62 7.86 8.46 -19.22
N ILE A 63 7.88 7.57 -18.23
CA ILE A 63 8.53 6.26 -18.32
C ILE A 63 7.66 5.25 -19.09
N PHE A 64 6.34 5.31 -18.92
CA PHE A 64 5.36 4.37 -19.48
C PHE A 64 4.29 5.12 -20.28
N PRO A 65 4.59 5.62 -21.50
CA PRO A 65 3.70 6.53 -22.23
C PRO A 65 2.37 5.92 -22.68
N LYS A 66 2.28 4.59 -22.76
CA LYS A 66 1.04 3.85 -23.06
C LYS A 66 0.33 3.35 -21.80
N GLY A 67 0.90 3.57 -20.62
CA GLY A 67 0.34 3.13 -19.35
C GLY A 67 -0.85 4.00 -18.94
N VAL A 68 -1.82 3.39 -18.27
CA VAL A 68 -2.90 4.09 -17.58
C VAL A 68 -2.49 4.22 -16.12
N ILE A 69 -2.48 5.45 -15.60
CA ILE A 69 -2.20 5.70 -14.18
C ILE A 69 -3.54 5.82 -13.45
N ALA A 70 -3.76 4.94 -12.49
CA ALA A 70 -4.97 4.92 -11.67
C ALA A 70 -4.61 4.70 -10.19
N PRO A 71 -5.34 5.33 -9.25
CA PRO A 71 -5.23 4.99 -7.84
C PRO A 71 -5.73 3.56 -7.61
N ALA A 72 -5.10 2.86 -6.66
CA ALA A 72 -5.49 1.52 -6.25
C ALA A 72 -5.35 1.36 -4.74
N LEU A 73 -6.20 0.51 -4.15
CA LEU A 73 -6.08 0.15 -2.74
C LEU A 73 -4.93 -0.85 -2.56
N ALA A 74 -3.90 -0.45 -1.84
CA ALA A 74 -2.83 -1.36 -1.44
C ALA A 74 -3.35 -2.30 -0.33
N ILE A 75 -3.48 -3.59 -0.66
CA ILE A 75 -3.95 -4.63 0.27
C ILE A 75 -2.83 -5.26 1.11
N VAL A 76 -1.62 -4.72 1.01
CA VAL A 76 -0.42 -5.21 1.69
C VAL A 76 0.03 -4.25 2.79
N GLY A 77 0.64 -4.81 3.84
CA GLY A 77 1.33 -4.02 4.85
C GLY A 77 2.62 -3.41 4.28
N THR A 78 2.87 -2.13 4.55
CA THR A 78 4.14 -1.47 4.26
C THR A 78 4.50 -0.54 5.41
N ASP A 79 5.75 -0.08 5.45
CA ASP A 79 6.23 0.80 6.53
C ASP A 79 5.57 2.18 6.54
N SER A 80 4.84 2.55 5.48
CA SER A 80 4.04 3.79 5.41
C SER A 80 3.18 4.08 6.64
N ARG A 81 2.73 3.05 7.38
CA ARG A 81 1.98 3.21 8.65
C ARG A 81 2.76 4.00 9.71
N HIS A 82 4.08 4.00 9.63
CA HIS A 82 4.96 4.73 10.55
C HIS A 82 5.20 6.18 10.12
N TYR A 83 4.80 6.55 8.90
CA TYR A 83 5.00 7.88 8.33
C TYR A 83 3.71 8.72 8.26
N GLU A 84 2.62 8.19 8.81
CA GLU A 84 1.28 8.78 8.70
C GLU A 84 1.13 10.14 9.39
N ASP A 85 1.98 10.42 10.39
CA ASP A 85 2.06 11.71 11.06
C ASP A 85 3.16 12.62 10.50
N LEU A 86 3.99 12.11 9.58
CA LEU A 86 5.10 12.84 8.97
C LEU A 86 4.72 13.46 7.61
N ALA A 87 3.78 12.86 6.89
CA ALA A 87 3.34 13.32 5.58
C ALA A 87 1.82 13.41 5.49
N LYS A 88 1.32 14.47 4.85
CA LYS A 88 -0.12 14.64 4.61
C LYS A 88 -0.69 13.52 3.73
N ASP A 89 0.05 13.17 2.69
CA ASP A 89 -0.31 12.14 1.72
C ASP A 89 0.86 11.16 1.56
N THR A 90 0.58 9.86 1.60
CA THR A 90 1.60 8.80 1.41
C THR A 90 1.18 7.85 0.28
N TYR A 91 2.03 7.67 -0.72
CA TYR A 91 1.75 6.82 -1.89
C TYR A 91 2.67 5.61 -1.93
N ARG A 92 2.09 4.43 -2.16
CA ARG A 92 2.82 3.17 -2.31
C ARG A 92 2.89 2.85 -3.80
N PHE A 93 4.01 3.23 -4.42
CA PHE A 93 4.19 3.08 -5.86
C PHE A 93 5.58 2.55 -6.16
N MET A 94 5.64 1.48 -6.97
CA MET A 94 6.89 0.91 -7.46
C MET A 94 6.81 0.88 -9.00
N PRO A 95 7.72 1.56 -9.72
CA PRO A 95 7.65 1.72 -11.18
C PRO A 95 8.15 0.47 -11.93
N LEU A 96 7.56 -0.71 -11.65
CA LEU A 96 7.90 -1.97 -12.30
C LEU A 96 6.73 -2.51 -13.11
N GLN A 97 7.02 -2.97 -14.33
CA GLN A 97 6.09 -3.74 -15.13
C GLN A 97 6.24 -5.22 -14.78
N MET A 98 5.32 -5.74 -13.98
CA MET A 98 5.36 -7.13 -13.50
C MET A 98 4.27 -7.96 -14.17
N THR A 99 4.64 -9.15 -14.62
CA THR A 99 3.69 -10.21 -15.02
C THR A 99 3.17 -10.96 -13.78
N LEU A 100 2.13 -11.78 -13.96
CA LEU A 100 1.64 -12.66 -12.91
C LEU A 100 2.71 -13.65 -12.40
N LYS A 101 3.66 -14.04 -13.26
CA LYS A 101 4.79 -14.90 -12.85
C LYS A 101 5.78 -14.15 -11.96
N ASP A 102 5.97 -12.85 -12.20
CA ASP A 102 6.86 -12.02 -11.41
C ASP A 102 6.27 -11.76 -10.03
N LEU A 103 4.96 -11.51 -9.94
CA LEU A 103 4.27 -11.31 -8.67
C LEU A 103 4.37 -12.52 -7.73
N ARG A 104 4.38 -13.75 -8.27
CA ARG A 104 4.56 -14.97 -7.46
C ARG A 104 5.96 -15.14 -6.87
N ARG A 105 6.94 -14.40 -7.38
CA ARG A 105 8.35 -14.51 -6.95
C ARG A 105 8.70 -13.50 -5.85
N ILE A 106 7.82 -12.54 -5.56
CA ILE A 106 8.00 -11.64 -4.40
C ILE A 106 8.03 -12.50 -3.13
N HIS A 107 9.14 -12.45 -2.38
CA HIS A 107 9.39 -13.33 -1.24
C HIS A 107 9.40 -14.84 -1.57
N GLY A 108 9.62 -15.18 -2.84
CA GLY A 108 9.63 -16.54 -3.35
C GLY A 108 11.02 -17.01 -3.77
N ILE A 109 11.09 -18.21 -4.34
CA ILE A 109 12.33 -18.76 -4.91
C ILE A 109 12.71 -17.96 -6.15
N ASP A 110 14.00 -17.61 -6.25
CA ASP A 110 14.59 -16.95 -7.44
C ASP A 110 13.88 -15.62 -7.77
N GLU A 111 13.68 -14.80 -6.74
CA GLU A 111 13.22 -13.43 -6.85
C GLU A 111 14.20 -12.60 -7.71
N ARG A 112 13.68 -11.99 -8.78
CA ARG A 112 14.45 -11.19 -9.73
C ARG A 112 13.54 -10.30 -10.57
N ILE A 113 14.09 -9.22 -11.09
CA ILE A 113 13.45 -8.30 -12.02
C ILE A 113 14.25 -8.25 -13.34
N GLY A 114 13.61 -7.81 -14.42
CA GLY A 114 14.29 -7.61 -15.70
C GLY A 114 15.31 -6.47 -15.64
N ILE A 115 16.43 -6.60 -16.35
CA ILE A 115 17.47 -5.56 -16.42
C ILE A 115 16.90 -4.23 -16.95
N GLU A 116 16.02 -4.30 -17.94
CA GLU A 116 15.38 -3.09 -18.49
C GLU A 116 14.41 -2.45 -17.49
N ASP A 117 13.68 -3.23 -16.70
CA ASP A 117 12.79 -2.70 -15.66
C ASP A 117 13.58 -2.10 -14.50
N TYR A 118 14.74 -2.68 -14.17
CA TYR A 118 15.69 -2.08 -13.22
C TYR A 118 16.19 -0.71 -13.68
N LYS A 119 16.57 -0.57 -14.96
CA LYS A 119 16.96 0.73 -15.53
C LYS A 119 15.81 1.74 -15.49
N LYS A 120 14.59 1.33 -15.85
CA LYS A 120 13.40 2.19 -15.77
C LYS A 120 13.12 2.63 -14.33
N LEU A 121 13.31 1.76 -13.35
CA LEU A 121 13.12 2.08 -11.94
C LEU A 121 14.08 3.20 -11.49
N ILE A 122 15.37 3.10 -11.85
CA ILE A 122 16.35 4.17 -11.58
C ILE A 122 15.93 5.48 -12.25
N HIS A 123 15.58 5.40 -13.54
CA HIS A 123 15.17 6.57 -14.31
C HIS A 123 13.91 7.25 -13.76
N PHE A 124 12.93 6.45 -13.29
CA PHE A 124 11.73 6.96 -12.64
C PHE A 124 12.08 7.79 -11.41
N TYR A 125 12.91 7.29 -10.49
CA TYR A 125 13.24 8.04 -9.27
C TYR A 125 14.05 9.30 -9.57
N TYR A 126 14.96 9.25 -10.55
CA TYR A 126 15.67 10.45 -11.02
C TYR A 126 14.68 11.52 -11.51
N LEU A 127 13.76 11.15 -12.42
CA LEU A 127 12.76 12.08 -12.93
C LEU A 127 11.75 12.51 -11.86
N LEU A 128 11.43 11.65 -10.89
CA LEU A 128 10.53 12.01 -9.80
C LEU A 128 11.12 13.14 -8.97
N VAL A 129 12.40 13.07 -8.62
CA VAL A 129 13.11 14.15 -7.92
C VAL A 129 13.09 15.42 -8.77
N GLN A 130 13.44 15.35 -10.05
CA GLN A 130 13.41 16.53 -10.94
C GLN A 130 12.01 17.14 -11.08
N ASN A 131 10.98 16.32 -11.24
CA ASN A 131 9.59 16.76 -11.34
C ASN A 131 9.01 17.23 -9.99
N SER A 132 9.72 17.00 -8.90
CA SER A 132 9.34 17.42 -7.54
C SER A 132 10.08 18.68 -7.08
N CYS A 133 11.10 19.10 -7.82
CA CYS A 133 11.83 20.35 -7.58
C CYS A 133 11.25 21.46 -8.47
N TYR A 134 11.14 22.67 -7.91
CA TYR A 134 10.87 23.90 -8.66
C TYR A 134 12.16 24.43 -9.27
#